data_AF-A0ABD7Z324-F1
#
_entry.id   AF-A0ABD7Z324-F1
#
_cell.length_a   1.000
_cell.length_b   1.000
_cell.length_c   1.000
_cell.angle_alpha   90.00
_cell.angle_beta   90.00
_cell.angle_gamma   90.00
#
_symmetry.space_group_name_H-M   'P 1'
#
loop_
_entity.id
_entity.type
_entity.pdbx_description
1 polymer ?
#
loop_
_entity_poly.entity_id
_entity_poly.type
_entity_poly.pdbx_seq_one_letter_code
_entity_poly.pdbx_strand_id
1 'polypeptide(L)'
;MQLDRTLQYQILTELTDCFPNPSSQEFFDQLVTQYSLDHVLGNLIYLDGHGLIRLKIDQGFNYKEILWTLTEPTVKAFDFLADDGGLAAILQAETEKPNNK
;
A
#
# COMPACT_ATOMS: atom_id res chain seq x y z
N MET A 1 13.73 -12.08 -6.82
CA MET A 1 12.55 -11.29 -6.48
C MET A 1 12.14 -10.49 -7.72
N GLN A 2 10.96 -10.75 -8.26
CA GLN A 2 10.41 -9.99 -9.39
C GLN A 2 9.44 -8.94 -8.83
N LEU A 3 9.56 -7.70 -9.29
CA LEU A 3 8.59 -6.66 -8.97
C LEU A 3 7.48 -6.71 -10.01
N ASP A 4 6.23 -6.77 -9.55
CA ASP A 4 5.06 -6.87 -10.41
C ASP A 4 4.15 -5.67 -10.16
N ARG A 5 4.05 -4.81 -11.17
CA ARG A 5 3.26 -3.57 -11.08
C ARG A 5 1.77 -3.84 -10.98
N THR A 6 1.29 -4.91 -11.60
CA THR A 6 -0.12 -5.32 -11.54
C THR A 6 -0.45 -5.80 -10.13
N LEU A 7 0.40 -6.63 -9.53
CA LEU A 7 0.24 -7.09 -8.15
C LEU A 7 0.32 -5.93 -7.15
N GLN A 8 1.28 -5.02 -7.33
CA GLN A 8 1.41 -3.82 -6.49
C GLN A 8 0.15 -2.95 -6.54
N TYR A 9 -0.36 -2.71 -7.75
CA TYR A 9 -1.60 -1.95 -7.94
C TYR A 9 -2.78 -2.65 -7.25
N GLN A 10 -2.95 -3.95 -7.47
CA GLN A 10 -4.01 -4.75 -6.87
C GLN A 10 -3.98 -4.71 -5.32
N ILE A 11 -2.80 -4.81 -4.71
CA ILE A 11 -2.61 -4.70 -3.26
C ILE A 11 -3.00 -3.30 -2.76
N LEU A 12 -2.54 -2.25 -3.45
CA LEU A 12 -2.82 -0.88 -3.05
C LEU A 12 -4.31 -0.57 -3.14
N THR A 13 -4.96 -0.93 -4.25
CA THR A 13 -6.40 -0.72 -4.46
C THR A 13 -7.22 -1.40 -3.36
N GLU A 14 -6.96 -2.67 -3.07
CA GLU A 14 -7.66 -3.39 -2.00
C GLU A 14 -7.53 -2.69 -0.64
N LEU A 15 -6.31 -2.30 -0.26
CA LEU A 15 -6.05 -1.65 1.02
C LEU A 15 -6.71 -0.27 1.10
N THR A 16 -6.72 0.51 0.02
CA THR A 16 -7.38 1.81 -0.01
C THR A 16 -8.89 1.72 -0.04
N ASP A 17 -9.46 0.74 -0.75
CA ASP A 17 -10.91 0.53 -0.86
C ASP A 17 -11.52 0.04 0.47
N CYS A 18 -10.78 -0.78 1.22
CA CYS A 18 -11.23 -1.25 2.53
C CYS A 18 -11.11 -0.18 3.63
N PHE A 19 -10.17 0.75 3.51
CA PHE A 19 -9.85 1.72 4.56
C PHE A 19 -11.10 2.55 4.96
N PRO A 20 -11.36 2.76 6.27
CA PRO A 20 -10.51 2.47 7.43
C PRO A 20 -10.61 1.04 7.97
N ASN A 21 -11.41 0.17 7.36
CA ASN A 21 -11.51 -1.23 7.76
C ASN A 21 -10.33 -2.04 7.20
N PRO A 22 -9.93 -3.14 7.86
CA PRO A 22 -8.88 -4.01 7.35
C PRO A 22 -9.36 -4.83 6.14
N SER A 23 -8.43 -5.13 5.23
CA SER A 23 -8.69 -6.12 4.18
C SER A 23 -8.84 -7.53 4.77
N SER A 24 -9.55 -8.39 4.03
CA SER A 24 -9.80 -9.77 4.45
C SER A 24 -8.54 -10.64 4.36
N GLN A 25 -8.43 -11.63 5.26
CA GLN A 25 -7.39 -12.65 5.16
C GLN A 25 -7.55 -13.50 3.87
N GLU A 26 -8.79 -13.72 3.43
CA GLU A 26 -9.09 -14.49 2.22
C GLU A 26 -8.44 -13.87 0.98
N PHE A 27 -8.47 -12.54 0.84
CA PHE A 27 -7.80 -11.84 -0.26
C PHE A 27 -6.29 -12.13 -0.28
N PHE A 28 -5.64 -12.09 0.89
CA PHE A 28 -4.21 -12.39 0.99
C PHE A 28 -3.90 -13.84 0.62
N ASP A 29 -4.71 -14.79 1.11
CA ASP A 29 -4.55 -16.21 0.80
C ASP A 29 -4.73 -16.48 -0.71
N GLN A 30 -5.64 -15.77 -1.37
CA GLN A 30 -5.81 -15.79 -2.82
C GLN A 30 -4.57 -15.26 -3.56
N LEU A 31 -4.00 -14.13 -3.12
CA LEU A 31 -2.77 -13.59 -3.70
C LEU A 31 -1.60 -14.56 -3.58
N VAL A 32 -1.42 -15.17 -2.40
CA VAL A 32 -0.36 -16.15 -2.16
C VAL A 32 -0.55 -17.39 -3.04
N THR A 33 -1.79 -17.83 -3.23
CA THR A 33 -2.13 -18.95 -4.13
C THR A 33 -1.81 -18.61 -5.58
N GLN A 34 -2.08 -17.37 -6.02
CA GLN A 34 -1.87 -16.95 -7.41
C GLN A 34 -0.40 -16.66 -7.75
N TYR A 35 0.35 -16.02 -6.84
CA TYR A 35 1.68 -15.46 -7.13
C TYR A 35 2.83 -16.09 -6.35
N SER A 36 2.57 -16.97 -5.38
CA SER A 36 3.48 -17.47 -4.33
C SER A 36 3.79 -16.47 -3.21
N LEU A 37 4.06 -17.00 -2.02
CA LEU A 37 4.33 -16.19 -0.81
C LEU A 37 5.55 -15.27 -0.98
N ASP A 38 6.66 -15.77 -1.52
CA ASP A 38 7.90 -14.99 -1.69
C ASP A 38 7.71 -13.81 -2.66
N HIS A 39 6.88 -14.00 -3.69
CA HIS A 39 6.59 -12.95 -4.66
C HIS A 39 5.69 -11.85 -4.06
N VAL A 40 4.65 -12.26 -3.33
CA VAL A 40 3.78 -11.32 -2.59
C VAL A 40 4.60 -10.55 -1.55
N LEU A 41 5.41 -11.23 -0.75
CA LEU A 41 6.31 -10.63 0.24
C LEU A 41 7.25 -9.60 -0.36
N GLY A 42 7.89 -9.93 -1.48
CA GLY A 42 8.81 -9.01 -2.15
C GLY A 42 8.13 -7.71 -2.57
N ASN A 43 6.90 -7.78 -3.06
CA ASN A 43 6.13 -6.60 -3.44
C ASN A 43 5.61 -5.83 -2.22
N LEU A 44 5.17 -6.50 -1.14
CA LEU A 44 4.76 -5.83 0.10
C LEU A 44 5.92 -5.06 0.75
N ILE A 45 7.10 -5.68 0.84
CA ILE A 45 8.31 -5.02 1.37
C ILE A 45 8.70 -3.83 0.49
N TYR A 46 8.56 -3.95 -0.83
CA TYR A 46 8.84 -2.85 -1.75
C TYR A 46 7.86 -1.68 -1.55
N LEU A 47 6.56 -1.95 -1.42
CA LEU A 47 5.54 -0.94 -1.16
C LEU A 47 5.75 -0.25 0.20
N ASP A 48 6.08 -1.01 1.24
CA ASP A 48 6.42 -0.50 2.58
C ASP A 48 7.68 0.38 2.54
N GLY A 49 8.70 -0.04 1.79
CA GLY A 49 9.94 0.72 1.59
C GLY A 49 9.75 2.06 0.88
N HIS A 50 8.72 2.19 0.04
CA HIS A 50 8.31 3.47 -0.56
C HIS A 50 7.33 4.28 0.31
N GLY A 51 6.92 3.70 1.44
CA GLY A 51 5.95 4.28 2.37
C GLY A 51 4.56 4.39 1.79
N LEU A 52 4.19 3.50 0.85
CA LEU A 52 2.83 3.41 0.31
C LEU A 52 1.92 2.60 1.24
N ILE A 53 2.48 1.60 1.92
CA ILE A 53 1.78 0.84 2.96
C ILE A 53 2.58 0.87 4.26
N ARG A 54 1.96 0.43 5.35
CA ARG A 54 2.59 0.11 6.63
C ARG A 54 2.46 -1.38 6.88
N LEU A 55 3.45 -2.14 6.45
CA LEU A 55 3.45 -3.58 6.62
C LEU A 55 3.65 -3.93 8.09
N LYS A 56 2.76 -4.77 8.63
CA LYS A 56 2.90 -5.30 10.00
C LYS A 56 3.44 -6.71 9.94
N ILE A 57 4.58 -6.91 10.61
CA ILE A 57 5.25 -8.20 10.70
C ILE A 57 5.37 -8.54 12.17
N ASP A 58 4.88 -9.71 12.58
CA ASP A 58 5.19 -10.26 13.88
C ASP A 58 6.56 -10.96 13.82
N GLN A 59 7.44 -10.59 14.75
CA GLN A 59 8.75 -11.21 14.92
C GLN A 59 8.71 -12.09 16.16
N GLY A 60 8.04 -13.24 16.04
CA GLY A 60 8.04 -14.26 17.07
C GLY A 60 9.41 -14.96 17.19
N PHE A 61 9.56 -15.77 18.25
CA PHE A 61 10.84 -16.42 18.59
C PHE A 61 11.44 -17.32 17.48
N ASN A 62 10.65 -17.79 16.51
CA ASN A 62 11.12 -18.72 15.46
C ASN A 62 10.53 -18.49 14.05
N TYR A 63 9.70 -17.47 13.83
CA TYR A 63 9.11 -17.21 12.51
C TYR A 63 8.77 -15.72 12.32
N LYS A 64 8.84 -15.26 11.07
CA LYS A 64 8.31 -13.96 10.65
C LYS A 64 6.96 -14.21 10.00
N GLU A 65 5.89 -13.70 10.60
CA GLU A 65 4.54 -13.80 10.06
C GLU A 65 4.04 -12.40 9.66
N ILE A 66 3.38 -12.31 8.51
CA ILE A 66 2.73 -11.06 8.10
C ILE A 66 1.39 -10.97 8.79
N LEU A 67 1.16 -9.87 9.49
CA LEU A 67 -0.15 -9.54 10.03
C LEU A 67 -0.91 -8.73 8.97
N TRP A 68 -1.42 -9.43 7.95
CA TRP A 68 -2.07 -8.81 6.79
C TRP A 68 -3.23 -7.90 7.20
N THR A 69 -4.08 -8.37 8.11
CA THR A 69 -5.24 -7.61 8.61
C THR A 69 -4.87 -6.36 9.43
N LEU A 70 -3.59 -6.18 9.76
CA LEU A 70 -3.08 -4.97 10.41
C LEU A 70 -2.26 -4.09 9.45
N THR A 71 -2.12 -4.50 8.19
CA THR A 71 -1.44 -3.73 7.16
C THR A 71 -2.35 -2.63 6.67
N GLU A 72 -1.83 -1.40 6.63
CA GLU A 72 -2.62 -0.21 6.32
C GLU A 72 -2.03 0.55 5.12
N PRO A 73 -2.85 1.16 4.26
CA PRO A 73 -2.35 2.12 3.28
C PRO A 73 -1.90 3.41 3.98
N THR A 74 -0.96 4.14 3.37
CA THR A 74 -0.61 5.50 3.82
C THR A 74 -1.32 6.54 2.95
N VAL A 75 -1.27 7.82 3.38
CA VAL A 75 -1.72 8.95 2.55
C VAL A 75 -1.05 8.92 1.17
N LYS A 76 0.22 8.49 1.08
CA LYS A 76 0.92 8.37 -0.21
C LYS A 76 0.32 7.31 -1.12
N ALA A 77 -0.28 6.24 -0.59
CA ALA A 77 -0.99 5.27 -1.43
C ALA A 77 -2.24 5.88 -2.05
N PHE A 78 -3.03 6.64 -1.28
CA PHE A 78 -4.18 7.36 -1.83
C PHE A 78 -3.75 8.36 -2.91
N ASP A 79 -2.71 9.15 -2.63
CA ASP A 79 -2.18 10.10 -3.61
C ASP A 79 -1.58 9.42 -4.86
N PHE A 80 -0.97 8.24 -4.69
CA PHE A 80 -0.41 7.46 -5.79
C PHE A 80 -1.47 6.88 -6.71
N LEU A 81 -2.64 6.50 -6.17
CA LEU A 81 -3.76 5.98 -6.95
C LEU A 81 -4.64 7.07 -7.56
N ALA A 82 -4.53 8.31 -7.08
CA ALA A 82 -5.32 9.43 -7.58
C ALA A 82 -4.79 9.92 -8.94
N ASP A 83 -5.66 9.94 -9.94
CA ASP A 83 -5.33 10.37 -11.31
C ASP A 83 -4.92 11.87 -11.41
N ASP A 84 -5.23 12.67 -10.39
CA ASP A 84 -4.94 14.10 -10.30
C ASP A 84 -3.67 14.44 -9.50
N GLY A 85 -2.92 13.42 -9.05
CA GLY A 85 -1.74 13.59 -8.19
C GLY A 85 -2.07 13.74 -6.69
N GLY A 86 -3.34 13.54 -6.32
CA GLY A 86 -3.78 13.41 -4.93
C GLY A 86 -3.87 14.72 -4.14
N LEU A 87 -4.06 14.57 -2.83
CA LEU A 87 -4.22 15.69 -1.90
C LEU A 87 -2.96 16.58 -1.89
N ALA A 88 -1.78 15.99 -2.10
CA ALA A 88 -0.53 16.75 -2.21
C ALA A 88 -0.54 17.75 -3.38
N ALA A 89 -1.09 17.37 -4.54
CA ALA A 89 -1.22 18.26 -5.70
C ALA A 89 -2.22 19.39 -5.44
N ILE A 90 -3.36 19.09 -4.79
CA ILE A 90 -4.37 20.08 -4.42
C ILE A 90 -3.78 21.13 -3.46
N LEU A 91 -3.04 20.70 -2.44
CA LEU A 91 -2.42 21.59 -1.46
C LEU A 91 -1.32 22.47 -2.07
N GLN A 92 -0.58 21.97 -3.06
CA GLN A 92 0.41 22.77 -3.80
C GLN A 92 -0.26 23.82 -4.69
N ALA A 93 -1.33 23.47 -5.40
CA ALA A 93 -2.06 24.41 -6.24
C ALA A 93 -2.66 25.59 -5.46
N GLU A 94 -3.09 25.36 -4.20
CA GLU A 94 -3.58 26.45 -3.35
C GLU A 94 -2.49 27.36 -2.80
N THR A 95 -1.26 26.86 -2.64
CA THR A 95 -0.12 27.64 -2.13
C THR A 95 0.51 28.55 -3.18
N GLU A 96 0.22 28.34 -4.47
CA GLU A 96 0.67 29.21 -5.57
C GLU A 96 -0.23 30.43 -5.83
N LYS A 97 -1.28 30.67 -5.01
CA LYS A 97 -2.09 31.90 -5.14
C LYS A 97 -1.18 33.14 -5.02
N PRO A 98 -1.18 34.05 -6.01
CA PRO A 98 -0.22 35.13 -6.05
C PRO A 98 -0.45 36.06 -4.86
N ASN A 99 0.64 36.36 -4.14
CA ASN A 99 0.70 37.54 -3.30
C ASN A 99 0.35 38.75 -4.18
N ASN A 100 -0.89 39.23 -4.09
CA ASN A 100 -1.27 40.53 -4.63
C ASN A 100 -0.40 41.58 -3.93
N LYS A 101 0.63 42.05 -4.63
CA LYS A 101 1.29 43.32 -4.40
C LYS A 101 0.72 44.37 -5.34
#